data_AF-A0A7X8CW10-F1
#
_entry.id   AF-A0A7X8CW10-F1
#
_cell.length_a   1.000
_cell.length_b   1.000
_cell.length_c   1.000
_cell.angle_alpha   90.00
_cell.angle_beta   90.00
_cell.angle_gamma   90.00
#
_symmetry.space_group_name_H-M   'P 1'
#
loop_
_entity.id
_entity.type
_entity.pdbx_description
1 polymer ?
#
loop_
_entity_poly.entity_id
_entity_poly.type
_entity_poly.pdbx_seq_one_letter_code
_entity_poly.pdbx_strand_id
1 'polypeptide(L)'
;DGRFLLSGNRIDVEEVLVAKGGVGYHTGHIVFPGDVTIEGPVRDGFKFHSGGSIVAKDTMDVFDVNAKKDITCAGGLIGHQKGFLKAGGVLRAKFAQNCRIAVRGDVFIPGSLVSCRLFTLGMLEMGDKGRILSGETFAVHGVRCGWIGSDTGQTTYVHVGIDFTVQQRLDLANERLRLIRMKREKLEELSKIRPSQKLDTLKKELDKAASELSVLISDLLPKLDADEHAFVEIHGGAFPGAIIEICRVRFQIQEEIKKATFRLDKATGRVIQDRA
;
A
#
# COMPACT_ATOMS: atom_id res chain seq x y z
N ASP A 1 -15.28 -6.47 23.74
CA ASP A 1 -16.16 -7.31 22.90
C ASP A 1 -15.40 -8.52 22.43
N GLY A 2 -15.74 -9.71 22.91
CA GLY A 2 -15.12 -11.00 22.57
C GLY A 2 -16.21 -12.09 22.56
N ARG A 3 -15.86 -13.33 22.18
CA ARG A 3 -16.84 -14.42 22.17
C ARG A 3 -17.00 -14.96 23.59
N PHE A 4 -18.24 -14.96 24.10
CA PHE A 4 -18.55 -15.55 25.40
C PHE A 4 -18.76 -17.05 25.26
N LEU A 5 -17.97 -17.83 26.00
CA LEU A 5 -18.20 -19.26 26.19
C LEU A 5 -18.67 -19.49 27.62
N LEU A 6 -19.86 -20.07 27.75
CA LEU A 6 -20.38 -20.53 29.03
C LEU A 6 -19.89 -21.97 29.25
N SER A 7 -18.94 -22.15 30.16
CA SER A 7 -18.52 -23.47 30.64
C SER A 7 -18.90 -23.60 32.11
N GLY A 8 -20.07 -24.20 32.38
CA GLY A 8 -20.61 -24.30 33.74
C GLY A 8 -21.01 -22.93 34.30
N ASN A 9 -20.41 -22.51 35.41
CA ASN A 9 -20.72 -21.25 36.11
C ASN A 9 -19.67 -20.14 35.91
N ARG A 10 -18.84 -20.26 34.85
CA ARG A 10 -17.81 -19.27 34.49
C ARG A 10 -18.06 -18.75 33.06
N ILE A 11 -17.88 -17.44 32.91
CA ILE A 11 -17.90 -16.75 31.62
C ILE A 11 -16.44 -16.58 31.20
N ASP A 12 -16.05 -17.23 30.10
CA ASP A 12 -14.75 -17.02 29.47
C ASP A 12 -14.90 -16.11 28.24
N VAL A 13 -13.95 -15.20 28.05
CA VAL A 13 -13.85 -14.33 26.88
C VAL A 13 -12.74 -14.88 26.00
N GLU A 14 -13.10 -15.53 24.90
CA GLU A 14 -12.11 -15.96 23.92
C GLU A 14 -11.61 -14.74 23.13
N GLU A 15 -10.32 -14.44 23.28
CA GLU A 15 -9.62 -13.40 22.53
C GLU A 15 -9.10 -13.89 21.17
N VAL A 16 -9.19 -15.19 20.90
CA VAL A 16 -8.69 -15.83 19.68
C VAL A 16 -9.78 -16.69 19.04
N LEU A 17 -10.06 -16.47 17.75
CA LEU A 17 -10.93 -17.31 16.94
C LEU A 17 -10.10 -18.28 16.10
N VAL A 18 -10.34 -19.58 16.23
CA VAL A 18 -9.65 -20.60 15.42
C VAL A 18 -10.58 -21.20 14.37
N ALA A 19 -10.31 -20.92 13.10
CA ALA A 19 -10.97 -21.53 11.94
C ALA A 19 -10.22 -22.78 11.49
N LYS A 20 -10.48 -23.90 12.18
CA LYS A 20 -9.79 -25.19 11.95
C LYS A 20 -9.97 -25.74 10.53
N GLY A 21 -11.20 -25.66 10.00
CA GLY A 21 -11.56 -26.16 8.66
C GLY A 21 -11.20 -25.22 7.51
N GLY A 22 -10.41 -24.17 7.77
CA GLY A 22 -10.21 -23.10 6.81
C GLY A 22 -11.47 -22.26 6.63
N VAL A 23 -11.51 -21.50 5.54
CA VAL A 23 -12.63 -20.61 5.26
C VAL A 23 -13.13 -20.80 3.83
N GLY A 24 -14.36 -21.26 3.75
CA GLY A 24 -15.15 -21.38 2.53
C GLY A 24 -16.64 -21.25 2.80
N TYR A 25 -17.45 -21.81 1.91
CA TYR A 25 -18.91 -21.69 1.94
C TYR A 25 -19.58 -22.18 3.23
N HIS A 26 -18.96 -23.15 3.92
CA HIS A 26 -19.47 -23.69 5.19
C HIS A 26 -19.24 -22.76 6.39
N THR A 27 -18.20 -21.93 6.35
CA THR A 27 -17.81 -20.99 7.43
C THR A 27 -18.33 -19.58 7.18
N GLY A 28 -18.38 -19.15 5.92
CA GLY A 28 -18.78 -17.79 5.57
C GLY A 28 -17.71 -16.74 5.88
N HIS A 29 -18.12 -15.47 5.97
CA HIS A 29 -17.24 -14.35 6.30
C HIS A 29 -16.87 -14.36 7.78
N ILE A 30 -15.66 -13.91 8.12
CA ILE A 30 -15.20 -13.80 9.50
C ILE A 30 -15.07 -12.33 9.87
N VAL A 31 -15.78 -11.92 10.91
CA VAL A 31 -15.59 -10.62 11.57
C VAL A 31 -15.41 -10.90 13.06
N PHE A 32 -14.20 -10.63 13.57
CA PHE A 32 -13.84 -10.96 14.94
C PHE A 32 -13.03 -9.83 15.58
N PRO A 33 -13.39 -9.36 16.79
CA PRO A 33 -12.68 -8.24 17.43
C PRO A 33 -11.28 -8.59 17.95
N GLY A 34 -10.99 -9.88 18.19
CA GLY A 34 -9.68 -10.36 18.63
C GLY A 34 -8.84 -10.94 17.50
N ASP A 35 -7.89 -11.79 17.85
CA ASP A 35 -6.99 -12.44 16.91
C ASP A 35 -7.69 -13.61 16.19
N VAL A 36 -7.31 -13.88 14.95
CA VAL A 36 -7.88 -14.98 14.15
C VAL A 36 -6.77 -15.89 13.68
N THR A 37 -6.89 -17.19 13.98
CA THR A 37 -6.00 -18.23 13.46
C THR A 37 -6.77 -19.10 12.48
N ILE A 38 -6.27 -19.22 11.26
CA ILE A 38 -6.85 -20.03 10.19
C ILE A 38 -5.90 -21.20 9.94
N GLU A 39 -6.37 -22.41 10.24
CA GLU A 39 -5.54 -23.62 10.12
C GLU A 39 -5.73 -24.35 8.80
N GLY A 40 -6.78 -24.04 8.04
CA GLY A 40 -7.06 -24.61 6.74
C GLY A 40 -7.04 -23.59 5.60
N PRO A 41 -7.35 -24.02 4.37
CA PRO A 41 -7.30 -23.15 3.20
C PRO A 41 -8.37 -22.05 3.26
N VAL A 42 -8.02 -20.87 2.76
CA VAL A 42 -8.97 -19.78 2.55
C VAL A 42 -9.29 -19.71 1.07
N ARG A 43 -10.56 -19.90 0.73
CA ARG A 43 -11.06 -19.76 -0.65
C ARG A 43 -11.28 -18.30 -1.01
N ASP A 44 -11.22 -17.99 -2.30
CA ASP A 44 -11.55 -16.67 -2.84
C ASP A 44 -13.01 -16.25 -2.52
N GLY A 45 -13.24 -14.93 -2.46
CA GLY A 45 -14.57 -14.32 -2.28
C GLY A 45 -15.01 -14.13 -0.82
N PHE A 46 -14.20 -14.50 0.17
CA PHE A 46 -14.54 -14.35 1.59
C PHE A 46 -13.88 -13.12 2.23
N LYS A 47 -14.63 -12.46 3.12
CA LYS A 47 -14.18 -11.29 3.89
C LYS A 47 -13.66 -11.70 5.27
N PHE A 48 -12.53 -11.12 5.67
CA PHE A 48 -11.81 -11.44 6.90
C PHE A 48 -11.42 -10.18 7.64
N HIS A 49 -12.20 -9.78 8.63
CA HIS A 49 -11.93 -8.59 9.42
C HIS A 49 -11.61 -8.99 10.87
N SER A 50 -10.36 -8.80 11.26
CA SER A 50 -9.87 -9.00 12.62
C SER A 50 -9.56 -7.66 13.30
N GLY A 51 -10.07 -7.49 14.53
CA GLY A 51 -9.68 -6.38 15.39
C GLY A 51 -8.30 -6.57 16.04
N GLY A 52 -7.71 -7.75 15.90
CA GLY A 52 -6.35 -8.10 16.29
C GLY A 52 -5.47 -8.47 15.09
N SER A 53 -4.72 -9.55 15.24
CA SER A 53 -3.82 -10.13 14.23
C SER A 53 -4.48 -11.32 13.50
N ILE A 54 -4.04 -11.59 12.28
CA ILE A 54 -4.47 -12.76 11.49
C ILE A 54 -3.27 -13.68 11.27
N VAL A 55 -3.43 -14.97 11.57
CA VAL A 55 -2.43 -16.01 11.30
C VAL A 55 -3.05 -17.06 10.38
N ALA A 56 -2.51 -17.23 9.18
CA ALA A 56 -2.90 -18.28 8.23
C ALA A 56 -1.76 -19.30 8.09
N LYS A 57 -2.07 -20.58 8.32
CA LYS A 57 -1.07 -21.67 8.20
C LYS A 57 -0.78 -22.08 6.76
N ASP A 58 -1.73 -21.86 5.85
CA ASP A 58 -1.61 -22.19 4.43
C ASP A 58 -1.69 -20.92 3.56
N THR A 59 -1.57 -21.11 2.24
CA THR A 59 -1.82 -20.05 1.26
C THR A 59 -3.25 -19.53 1.39
N MET A 60 -3.39 -18.21 1.33
CA MET A 60 -4.65 -17.51 1.47
C MET A 60 -5.03 -16.85 0.14
N ASP A 61 -6.21 -17.22 -0.37
CA ASP A 61 -6.85 -16.45 -1.44
C ASP A 61 -7.40 -15.15 -0.84
N VAL A 62 -6.77 -14.04 -1.19
CA VAL A 62 -7.09 -12.71 -0.68
C VAL A 62 -8.23 -12.13 -1.50
N PHE A 63 -9.35 -11.83 -0.83
CA PHE A 63 -10.43 -11.02 -1.40
C PHE A 63 -10.58 -9.68 -0.67
N ASP A 64 -10.99 -9.71 0.60
CA ASP A 64 -11.08 -8.54 1.49
C ASP A 64 -10.60 -8.94 2.89
N VAL A 65 -9.30 -8.75 3.13
CA VAL A 65 -8.64 -9.13 4.38
C VAL A 65 -8.19 -7.86 5.11
N ASN A 66 -8.55 -7.73 6.38
CA ASN A 66 -8.22 -6.59 7.21
C ASN A 66 -7.87 -7.03 8.63
N ALA A 67 -6.66 -6.72 9.07
CA ALA A 67 -6.23 -6.89 10.45
C ALA A 67 -5.81 -5.54 11.03
N LYS A 68 -6.26 -5.21 12.24
CA LYS A 68 -5.81 -3.98 12.91
C LYS A 68 -4.36 -4.06 13.38
N LYS A 69 -3.84 -5.26 13.61
CA LYS A 69 -2.43 -5.52 13.98
C LYS A 69 -1.72 -6.23 12.82
N ASP A 70 -1.09 -7.37 13.08
CA ASP A 70 -0.21 -8.06 12.15
C ASP A 70 -0.95 -9.08 11.31
N ILE A 71 -0.41 -9.39 10.13
CA ILE A 71 -0.83 -10.52 9.32
C ILE A 71 0.37 -11.42 9.07
N THR A 72 0.25 -12.70 9.45
CA THR A 72 1.24 -13.73 9.15
C THR A 72 0.60 -14.85 8.35
N CYS A 73 1.09 -15.06 7.14
CA CYS A 73 0.73 -16.19 6.29
C CYS A 73 1.96 -17.05 6.09
N ALA A 74 1.94 -18.30 6.55
CA ALA A 74 3.06 -19.22 6.33
C ALA A 74 3.19 -19.62 4.85
N GLY A 75 2.07 -19.61 4.12
CA GLY A 75 2.01 -19.78 2.67
C GLY A 75 2.15 -18.46 1.90
N GLY A 76 1.47 -18.39 0.75
CA GLY A 76 1.41 -17.19 -0.08
C GLY A 76 0.10 -16.42 0.04
N LEU A 77 0.06 -15.26 -0.61
CA LEU A 77 -1.13 -14.43 -0.79
C LEU A 77 -1.49 -14.40 -2.28
N ILE A 78 -2.72 -14.80 -2.63
CA ILE A 78 -3.17 -14.83 -4.03
C ILE A 78 -4.45 -14.01 -4.16
N GLY A 79 -4.40 -12.91 -4.90
CA GLY A 79 -5.47 -11.92 -4.91
C GLY A 79 -6.41 -11.97 -6.11
N HIS A 80 -6.16 -12.81 -7.11
CA HIS A 80 -6.99 -12.88 -8.33
C HIS A 80 -7.36 -11.51 -8.94
N GLN A 81 -6.47 -10.51 -8.84
CA GLN A 81 -6.60 -9.11 -9.28
C GLN A 81 -7.59 -8.23 -8.49
N LYS A 82 -8.53 -8.81 -7.74
CA LYS A 82 -9.51 -8.08 -6.92
C LYS A 82 -9.17 -8.08 -5.42
N GLY A 83 -8.16 -8.85 -5.05
CA GLY A 83 -7.74 -9.09 -3.69
C GLY A 83 -7.14 -7.87 -3.04
N PHE A 84 -7.71 -7.50 -1.92
CA PHE A 84 -7.28 -6.38 -1.12
C PHE A 84 -6.97 -6.81 0.31
N LEU A 85 -5.77 -6.45 0.78
CA LEU A 85 -5.28 -6.79 2.12
C LEU A 85 -4.81 -5.53 2.85
N LYS A 86 -5.29 -5.35 4.09
CA LYS A 86 -4.86 -4.30 5.03
C LYS A 86 -4.29 -4.92 6.31
N ALA A 87 -3.09 -4.49 6.69
CA ALA A 87 -2.50 -4.79 7.99
C ALA A 87 -2.12 -3.48 8.70
N GLY A 88 -2.57 -3.32 9.95
CA GLY A 88 -2.23 -2.15 10.77
C GLY A 88 -0.86 -2.23 11.45
N GLY A 89 -0.24 -3.41 11.47
CA GLY A 89 1.13 -3.66 11.92
C GLY A 89 1.99 -4.22 10.79
N VAL A 90 2.65 -5.35 11.03
CA VAL A 90 3.60 -6.02 10.14
C VAL A 90 2.91 -7.06 9.26
N LEU A 91 3.40 -7.24 8.03
CA LEU A 91 3.01 -8.34 7.14
C LEU A 91 4.15 -9.34 6.96
N ARG A 92 3.86 -10.63 7.15
CA ARG A 92 4.78 -11.74 6.81
C ARG A 92 4.06 -12.71 5.89
N ALA A 93 4.62 -12.98 4.72
CA ALA A 93 4.11 -13.97 3.77
C ALA A 93 5.25 -14.57 2.95
N LYS A 94 5.13 -15.79 2.43
CA LYS A 94 6.18 -16.38 1.59
C LYS A 94 6.27 -15.70 0.22
N PHE A 95 5.14 -15.39 -0.39
CA PHE A 95 5.03 -14.70 -1.67
C PHE A 95 3.68 -13.99 -1.76
N ALA A 96 3.54 -13.03 -2.69
CA ALA A 96 2.25 -12.45 -3.04
C ALA A 96 2.09 -12.31 -4.55
N GLN A 97 0.87 -12.58 -5.02
CA GLN A 97 0.53 -12.55 -6.44
C GLN A 97 -0.82 -11.89 -6.69
N ASN A 98 -0.88 -10.96 -7.64
CA ASN A 98 -2.11 -10.28 -8.07
C ASN A 98 -2.91 -9.66 -6.91
N CYS A 99 -2.20 -9.14 -5.90
CA CYS A 99 -2.77 -8.56 -4.69
C CYS A 99 -2.55 -7.05 -4.64
N ARG A 100 -3.50 -6.34 -4.05
CA ARG A 100 -3.29 -4.98 -3.55
C ARG A 100 -3.15 -5.03 -2.03
N ILE A 101 -1.97 -4.64 -1.53
CA ILE A 101 -1.56 -4.84 -0.15
C ILE A 101 -1.23 -3.48 0.46
N ALA A 102 -1.80 -3.16 1.61
CA ALA A 102 -1.53 -1.94 2.36
C ALA A 102 -1.15 -2.27 3.81
N VAL A 103 0.05 -1.88 4.22
CA VAL A 103 0.65 -2.24 5.51
C VAL A 103 1.18 -0.97 6.18
N ARG A 104 0.97 -0.82 7.48
CA ARG A 104 1.50 0.34 8.24
C ARG A 104 2.90 0.11 8.79
N GLY A 105 3.27 -1.13 9.09
CA GLY A 105 4.62 -1.50 9.49
C GLY A 105 5.39 -2.14 8.34
N ASP A 106 6.44 -2.86 8.70
CA ASP A 106 7.32 -3.54 7.74
C ASP A 106 6.64 -4.72 7.05
N VAL A 107 7.20 -5.10 5.90
CA VAL A 107 6.72 -6.20 5.07
C VAL A 107 7.85 -7.18 4.83
N PHE A 108 7.64 -8.45 5.18
CA PHE A 108 8.61 -9.51 5.01
C PHE A 108 8.10 -10.55 4.03
N ILE A 109 8.64 -10.54 2.80
CA ILE A 109 8.23 -11.45 1.72
C ILE A 109 9.45 -12.04 1.03
N PRO A 110 10.02 -13.15 1.53
CA PRO A 110 11.30 -13.68 1.03
C PRO A 110 11.23 -14.34 -0.35
N GLY A 111 10.04 -14.66 -0.86
CA GLY A 111 9.85 -15.32 -2.15
C GLY A 111 9.73 -14.34 -3.30
N SER A 112 8.51 -14.00 -3.69
CA SER A 112 8.27 -13.12 -4.84
C SER A 112 7.04 -12.23 -4.68
N LEU A 113 7.11 -11.07 -5.31
CA LEU A 113 6.00 -10.16 -5.56
C LEU A 113 5.73 -10.16 -7.06
N VAL A 114 4.54 -10.63 -7.45
CA VAL A 114 4.15 -10.80 -8.86
C VAL A 114 2.88 -10.02 -9.14
N SER A 115 2.96 -9.04 -10.04
CA SER A 115 1.84 -8.17 -10.43
C SER A 115 1.07 -7.64 -9.21
N CYS A 116 1.81 -7.23 -8.18
CA CYS A 116 1.26 -6.73 -6.93
C CYS A 116 1.33 -5.22 -6.86
N ARG A 117 0.39 -4.63 -6.12
CA ARG A 117 0.43 -3.22 -5.73
C ARG A 117 0.60 -3.13 -4.23
N LEU A 118 1.85 -2.99 -3.79
CA LEU A 118 2.23 -2.99 -2.38
C LEU A 118 2.44 -1.56 -1.88
N PHE A 119 1.85 -1.24 -0.74
CA PHE A 119 2.03 0.01 -0.02
C PHE A 119 2.44 -0.30 1.42
N THR A 120 3.63 0.13 1.83
CA THR A 120 4.09 0.05 3.21
C THR A 120 4.63 1.39 3.70
N LEU A 121 4.24 1.78 4.92
CA LEU A 121 4.85 2.91 5.63
C LEU A 121 6.18 2.53 6.30
N GLY A 122 6.55 1.25 6.26
CA GLY A 122 7.80 0.69 6.75
C GLY A 122 8.78 0.39 5.62
N MET A 123 9.60 -0.63 5.85
CA MET A 123 10.53 -1.21 4.87
C MET A 123 9.98 -2.51 4.28
N LEU A 124 10.31 -2.77 3.01
CA LEU A 124 10.12 -4.09 2.39
C LEU A 124 11.41 -4.90 2.47
N GLU A 125 11.35 -6.04 3.15
CA GLU A 125 12.43 -6.99 3.33
C GLU A 125 12.11 -8.30 2.61
N MET A 126 12.84 -8.61 1.54
CA MET A 126 12.68 -9.85 0.77
C MET A 126 13.90 -10.78 0.83
N GLY A 127 14.96 -10.40 1.53
CA GLY A 127 16.22 -11.14 1.58
C GLY A 127 16.88 -11.35 0.21
N ASP A 128 17.97 -12.12 0.20
CA ASP A 128 18.87 -12.22 -0.96
C ASP A 128 18.26 -12.88 -2.20
N LYS A 129 17.24 -13.72 -2.00
CA LYS A 129 16.58 -14.48 -3.08
C LYS A 129 15.25 -13.88 -3.51
N GLY A 130 14.74 -12.90 -2.76
CA GLY A 130 13.45 -12.27 -2.99
C GLY A 130 13.39 -11.54 -4.33
N ARG A 131 12.27 -11.64 -5.04
CA ARG A 131 12.11 -11.04 -6.38
C ARG A 131 10.86 -10.17 -6.49
N ILE A 132 11.03 -8.94 -6.96
CA ILE A 132 9.95 -8.06 -7.38
C ILE A 132 9.85 -8.16 -8.89
N LEU A 133 8.90 -8.94 -9.40
CA LEU A 133 8.83 -9.28 -10.84
C LEU A 133 8.01 -8.29 -11.66
N SER A 134 6.88 -7.81 -11.12
CA SER A 134 6.03 -6.82 -11.78
C SER A 134 5.07 -6.13 -10.80
N GLY A 135 4.62 -4.93 -11.18
CA GLY A 135 3.70 -4.12 -10.40
C GLY A 135 4.35 -2.89 -9.78
N GLU A 136 3.72 -2.34 -8.74
CA GLU A 136 4.17 -1.12 -8.05
C GLU A 136 4.40 -1.41 -6.57
N THR A 137 5.56 -1.03 -6.06
CA THR A 137 5.93 -1.15 -4.66
C THR A 137 6.23 0.23 -4.10
N PHE A 138 5.52 0.63 -3.06
CA PHE A 138 5.76 1.85 -2.29
C PHE A 138 6.24 1.45 -0.89
N ALA A 139 7.45 1.87 -0.52
CA ALA A 139 7.99 1.63 0.81
C ALA A 139 8.69 2.89 1.33
N VAL A 140 8.19 3.48 2.43
CA VAL A 140 8.70 4.76 2.92
C VAL A 140 10.19 4.69 3.25
N HIS A 141 10.62 3.69 4.03
CA HIS A 141 12.00 3.60 4.52
C HIS A 141 12.97 2.88 3.57
N GLY A 142 12.45 2.20 2.54
CA GLY A 142 13.27 1.53 1.55
C GLY A 142 12.88 0.09 1.23
N VAL A 143 13.68 -0.54 0.37
CA VAL A 143 13.48 -1.91 -0.09
C VAL A 143 14.82 -2.65 -0.07
N ARG A 144 14.83 -3.86 0.50
CA ARG A 144 15.91 -4.84 0.33
C ARG A 144 15.38 -6.07 -0.38
N CYS A 145 15.99 -6.43 -1.51
CA CYS A 145 15.59 -7.59 -2.27
C CYS A 145 16.75 -8.22 -3.04
N GLY A 146 16.53 -9.44 -3.53
CA GLY A 146 17.47 -10.10 -4.43
C GLY A 146 17.40 -9.53 -5.83
N TRP A 147 16.19 -9.44 -6.38
CA TRP A 147 15.98 -9.08 -7.78
C TRP A 147 14.83 -8.12 -8.01
N ILE A 148 15.00 -7.17 -8.93
CA ILE A 148 13.95 -6.25 -9.40
C ILE A 148 13.76 -6.39 -10.90
N GLY A 149 12.51 -6.50 -11.34
CA GLY A 149 12.12 -6.69 -12.73
C GLY A 149 12.19 -8.14 -13.19
N SER A 150 11.85 -8.32 -14.47
CA SER A 150 11.93 -9.58 -15.18
C SER A 150 12.40 -9.36 -16.62
N ASP A 151 12.91 -10.43 -17.23
CA ASP A 151 13.22 -10.53 -18.67
C ASP A 151 11.97 -10.50 -19.57
N THR A 152 10.79 -10.78 -19.00
CA THR A 152 9.50 -10.82 -19.71
C THR A 152 8.94 -9.44 -20.08
N GLY A 153 9.65 -8.34 -19.78
CA GLY A 153 9.31 -6.99 -20.21
C GLY A 153 8.16 -6.32 -19.44
N GLN A 154 7.67 -6.92 -18.36
CA GLN A 154 6.69 -6.26 -17.49
C GLN A 154 7.38 -5.20 -16.63
N THR A 155 6.90 -3.95 -16.72
CA THR A 155 7.49 -2.84 -15.98
C THR A 155 7.27 -3.03 -14.49
N THR A 156 8.36 -2.87 -13.72
CA THR A 156 8.37 -2.89 -12.26
C THR A 156 8.69 -1.50 -11.75
N TYR A 157 7.86 -0.99 -10.85
CA TYR A 157 8.04 0.31 -10.22
C TYR A 157 8.33 0.13 -8.74
N VAL A 158 9.43 0.72 -8.26
CA VAL A 158 9.80 0.74 -6.85
C VAL A 158 9.96 2.19 -6.42
N HIS A 159 9.06 2.65 -5.56
CA HIS A 159 9.01 3.99 -5.01
C HIS A 159 9.40 3.96 -3.53
N VAL A 160 10.39 4.75 -3.16
CA VAL A 160 10.85 4.87 -1.76
C VAL A 160 11.06 6.32 -1.34
N GLY A 161 11.04 6.56 -0.03
CA GLY A 161 11.25 7.89 0.56
C GLY A 161 10.03 8.82 0.55
N ILE A 162 8.89 8.38 0.00
CA ILE A 162 7.66 9.15 -0.04
C ILE A 162 6.56 8.51 0.81
N ASP A 163 5.80 9.32 1.55
CA ASP A 163 4.57 8.87 2.20
C ASP A 163 3.43 8.82 1.18
N PHE A 164 3.10 7.62 0.72
CA PHE A 164 2.03 7.40 -0.25
C PHE A 164 0.64 7.81 0.29
N THR A 165 0.43 7.88 1.60
CA THR A 165 -0.83 8.36 2.19
C THR A 165 -0.95 9.87 2.08
N VAL A 166 0.17 10.58 2.22
CA VAL A 166 0.25 12.03 1.96
C VAL A 166 0.10 12.29 0.47
N GLN A 167 0.77 11.51 -0.38
CA GLN A 167 0.62 11.60 -1.84
C GLN A 167 -0.84 11.41 -2.26
N GLN A 168 -1.53 10.38 -1.76
CA GLN A 168 -2.93 10.13 -2.09
C GLN A 168 -3.84 11.27 -1.63
N ARG A 169 -3.56 11.87 -0.47
CA ARG A 169 -4.30 13.05 0.01
C ARG A 169 -4.05 14.28 -0.86
N LEU A 170 -2.80 14.49 -1.29
CA LEU A 170 -2.44 15.55 -2.23
C LEU A 170 -3.16 15.37 -3.57
N ASP A 171 -3.15 14.17 -4.13
CA ASP A 171 -3.84 13.86 -5.40
C ASP A 171 -5.34 14.16 -5.31
N LEU A 172 -5.99 13.73 -4.21
CA LEU A 172 -7.40 14.03 -3.95
C LEU A 172 -7.67 15.52 -3.78
N ALA A 173 -6.81 16.25 -3.08
CA ALA A 173 -6.95 17.69 -2.87
C ALA A 173 -6.77 18.47 -4.19
N ASN A 174 -5.76 18.11 -4.98
CA ASN A 174 -5.48 18.69 -6.28
C ASN A 174 -6.63 18.46 -7.27
N GLU A 175 -7.18 17.24 -7.32
CA GLU A 175 -8.32 16.94 -8.20
C GLU A 175 -9.58 17.72 -7.79
N ARG A 176 -9.85 17.83 -6.48
CA ARG A 176 -10.94 18.67 -5.98
C ARG A 176 -10.74 20.14 -6.33
N LEU A 177 -9.53 20.67 -6.18
CA LEU A 177 -9.20 22.05 -6.51
C LEU A 177 -9.41 22.32 -8.01
N ARG A 178 -9.00 21.37 -8.87
CA ARG A 178 -9.23 21.43 -10.32
C ARG A 178 -10.72 21.51 -10.64
N LEU A 179 -11.54 20.64 -10.05
CA LEU A 179 -12.99 20.64 -10.25
C LEU A 179 -13.65 21.94 -9.77
N ILE A 180 -13.20 22.50 -8.64
CA ILE A 180 -13.69 23.79 -8.14
C ILE A 180 -13.34 24.92 -9.10
N ARG A 181 -12.11 24.96 -9.62
CA ARG A 181 -11.69 25.95 -10.62
C ARG A 181 -12.54 25.89 -11.88
N MET A 182 -12.79 24.68 -12.40
CA MET A 182 -13.68 24.50 -13.57
C MET A 182 -15.12 24.95 -13.29
N LYS A 183 -15.65 24.69 -12.09
CA LYS A 183 -16.99 25.16 -11.69
C LYS A 183 -17.03 26.67 -11.57
N ARG A 184 -16.00 27.29 -10.98
CA ARG A 184 -15.89 28.74 -10.84
C ARG A 184 -15.86 29.43 -12.20
N GLU A 185 -15.08 28.92 -13.14
CA GLU A 185 -15.00 29.46 -14.51
C GLU A 185 -16.36 29.45 -15.21
N LYS A 186 -17.09 28.32 -15.17
CA LYS A 186 -18.47 28.23 -15.68
C LYS A 186 -19.42 29.22 -15.00
N LEU A 187 -19.27 29.43 -13.69
CA LEU A 187 -20.08 30.37 -12.93
C LEU A 187 -19.76 31.83 -13.29
N GLU A 188 -18.50 32.13 -13.59
CA GLU A 188 -18.08 33.43 -14.11
C GLU A 188 -18.70 33.70 -15.48
N GLU A 189 -18.69 32.74 -16.40
CA GLU A 189 -19.37 32.85 -17.70
C GLU A 189 -20.87 33.10 -17.54
N LEU A 190 -21.55 32.31 -16.71
CA LEU A 190 -22.98 32.46 -16.45
C LEU A 190 -23.33 33.81 -15.81
N SER A 191 -22.47 34.33 -14.94
CA SER A 191 -22.68 35.62 -14.30
C SER A 191 -22.54 36.81 -15.25
N LYS A 192 -21.74 36.68 -16.32
CA LYS A 192 -21.64 37.71 -17.38
C LYS A 192 -22.93 37.79 -18.19
N ILE A 193 -23.63 36.66 -18.36
CA ILE A 193 -24.89 36.55 -19.09
C ILE A 193 -26.07 36.96 -18.20
N ARG A 194 -26.09 36.50 -16.95
CA ARG A 194 -27.17 36.74 -15.99
C ARG A 194 -26.61 37.04 -14.60
N PRO A 195 -26.34 38.31 -14.26
CA PRO A 195 -25.88 38.67 -12.94
C PRO A 195 -26.97 38.35 -11.91
N SER A 196 -26.60 37.70 -10.81
CA SER A 196 -27.49 37.47 -9.68
C SER A 196 -26.71 37.32 -8.38
N GLN A 197 -27.27 37.84 -7.29
CA GLN A 197 -26.64 37.73 -5.96
C GLN A 197 -26.37 36.28 -5.54
N LYS A 198 -27.23 35.34 -5.94
CA LYS A 198 -27.04 33.90 -5.69
C LYS A 198 -25.80 33.33 -6.39
N LEU A 199 -25.45 33.82 -7.58
CA LEU A 199 -24.21 33.38 -8.26
C LEU A 199 -22.98 33.94 -7.55
N ASP A 200 -23.06 35.19 -7.05
CA ASP A 200 -21.94 35.78 -6.33
C ASP A 200 -21.69 35.12 -4.97
N THR A 201 -22.74 34.69 -4.26
CA THR A 201 -22.57 33.88 -3.03
C THR A 201 -21.91 32.53 -3.33
N LEU A 202 -22.35 31.84 -4.38
CA LEU A 202 -21.77 30.55 -4.79
C LEU A 202 -20.29 30.69 -5.22
N LYS A 203 -19.93 31.77 -5.92
CA LYS A 203 -18.53 32.06 -6.25
C LYS A 203 -17.68 32.23 -4.99
N LYS A 204 -18.15 33.02 -4.03
CA LYS A 204 -17.45 33.23 -2.75
C LYS A 204 -17.26 31.92 -1.98
N GLU A 205 -18.25 31.03 -2.00
CA GLU A 205 -18.15 29.69 -1.40
C GLU A 205 -17.10 28.83 -2.10
N LEU A 206 -17.08 28.82 -3.44
CA LEU A 206 -16.07 28.09 -4.22
C LEU A 206 -14.66 28.64 -4.01
N ASP A 207 -14.50 29.96 -3.93
CA ASP A 207 -13.22 30.61 -3.66
C ASP A 207 -12.70 30.29 -2.27
N LYS A 208 -13.59 30.28 -1.27
CA LYS A 208 -13.25 29.86 0.09
C LYS A 208 -12.78 28.40 0.11
N ALA A 209 -13.55 27.50 -0.50
CA ALA A 209 -13.19 26.08 -0.58
C ALA A 209 -11.87 25.84 -1.35
N ALA A 210 -11.61 26.61 -2.41
CA ALA A 210 -10.35 26.56 -3.15
C ALA A 210 -9.16 27.04 -2.31
N SER A 211 -9.36 28.09 -1.51
CA SER A 211 -8.36 28.61 -0.58
C SER A 211 -8.04 27.58 0.51
N GLU A 212 -9.05 26.98 1.12
CA GLU A 212 -8.88 25.91 2.13
C GLU A 212 -8.10 24.71 1.57
N LEU A 213 -8.43 24.26 0.35
CA LEU A 213 -7.68 23.18 -0.31
C LEU A 213 -6.25 23.57 -0.63
N SER A 214 -6.01 24.83 -1.02
CA SER A 214 -4.67 25.32 -1.35
C SER A 214 -3.79 25.38 -0.09
N VAL A 215 -4.34 25.77 1.05
CA VAL A 215 -3.67 25.70 2.36
C VAL A 215 -3.36 24.24 2.72
N LEU A 216 -4.33 23.34 2.60
CA LEU A 216 -4.12 21.91 2.86
C LEU A 216 -3.01 21.31 1.96
N ILE A 217 -2.96 21.68 0.68
CA ILE A 217 -1.91 21.23 -0.23
C ILE A 217 -0.55 21.75 0.25
N SER A 218 -0.45 23.04 0.59
CA SER A 218 0.77 23.64 1.13
C SER A 218 1.25 22.97 2.42
N ASP A 219 0.33 22.51 3.27
CA ASP A 219 0.65 21.82 4.53
C ASP A 219 1.07 20.36 4.34
N LEU A 220 0.62 19.72 3.26
CA LEU A 220 0.91 18.32 2.94
C LEU A 220 2.20 18.16 2.12
N LEU A 221 2.51 19.11 1.23
CA LEU A 221 3.72 19.07 0.41
C LEU A 221 5.02 18.82 1.19
N PRO A 222 5.32 19.51 2.32
CA PRO A 222 6.54 19.26 3.07
C PRO A 222 6.56 17.90 3.80
N LYS A 223 5.40 17.23 3.91
CA LYS A 223 5.27 15.90 4.55
C LYS A 223 5.35 14.76 3.53
N LEU A 224 5.46 15.07 2.24
CA LEU A 224 5.46 14.08 1.18
C LEU A 224 6.76 13.28 1.15
N ASP A 225 7.90 13.97 1.23
CA ASP A 225 9.21 13.36 1.35
C ASP A 225 9.41 12.98 2.82
N ALA A 226 9.14 11.71 3.13
CA ALA A 226 9.04 11.20 4.49
C ALA A 226 10.37 10.64 5.02
N ASP A 227 11.20 10.11 4.12
CA ASP A 227 12.51 9.61 4.47
C ASP A 227 13.52 9.89 3.36
N GLU A 228 14.36 10.90 3.58
CA GLU A 228 15.42 11.29 2.65
C GLU A 228 16.62 10.33 2.68
N HIS A 229 16.67 9.39 3.64
CA HIS A 229 17.69 8.34 3.75
C HIS A 229 17.21 7.00 3.19
N ALA A 230 16.01 6.97 2.61
CA ALA A 230 15.47 5.78 1.96
C ALA A 230 16.40 5.28 0.85
N PHE A 231 16.46 3.96 0.72
CA PHE A 231 17.35 3.30 -0.21
C PHE A 231 16.69 2.07 -0.84
N VAL A 232 17.24 1.64 -1.97
CA VAL A 232 16.91 0.36 -2.60
C VAL A 232 18.18 -0.47 -2.70
N GLU A 233 18.24 -1.55 -1.95
CA GLU A 233 19.37 -2.48 -1.93
C GLU A 233 19.01 -3.77 -2.67
N ILE A 234 19.86 -4.14 -3.63
CA ILE A 234 19.66 -5.28 -4.52
C ILE A 234 20.86 -6.21 -4.39
N HIS A 235 20.65 -7.43 -3.91
CA HIS A 235 21.74 -8.40 -3.67
C HIS A 235 22.03 -9.33 -4.85
N GLY A 236 21.10 -9.47 -5.79
CA GLY A 236 21.26 -10.25 -7.01
C GLY A 236 21.48 -9.32 -8.20
N GLY A 237 20.40 -8.74 -8.71
CA GLY A 237 20.45 -7.82 -9.83
C GLY A 237 19.11 -7.24 -10.23
N ALA A 238 19.11 -6.35 -11.20
CA ALA A 238 17.93 -5.66 -11.66
C ALA A 238 17.90 -5.62 -13.18
N PHE A 239 16.74 -5.96 -13.75
CA PHE A 239 16.55 -6.10 -15.18
C PHE A 239 16.21 -4.76 -15.87
N PRO A 240 16.58 -4.59 -17.15
CA PRO A 240 16.18 -3.43 -17.94
C PRO A 240 14.67 -3.18 -17.93
N GLY A 241 14.28 -1.92 -17.88
CA GLY A 241 12.89 -1.50 -17.83
C GLY A 241 12.30 -1.37 -16.42
N ALA A 242 12.99 -1.86 -15.38
CA ALA A 242 12.65 -1.53 -14.00
C ALA A 242 12.89 -0.03 -13.72
N ILE A 243 12.00 0.57 -12.94
CA ILE A 243 12.07 1.99 -12.55
C ILE A 243 12.14 2.07 -11.04
N ILE A 244 13.20 2.72 -10.56
CA ILE A 244 13.42 3.03 -9.15
C ILE A 244 13.21 4.53 -8.97
N GLU A 245 12.35 4.93 -8.04
CA GLU A 245 12.06 6.32 -7.72
C GLU A 245 12.33 6.56 -6.24
N ILE A 246 13.27 7.46 -5.92
CA ILE A 246 13.63 7.81 -4.54
C ILE A 246 13.30 9.30 -4.34
N CYS A 247 12.42 9.63 -3.39
CA CYS A 247 11.97 11.01 -3.13
C CYS A 247 11.60 11.79 -4.42
N ARG A 248 10.82 11.15 -5.30
CA ARG A 248 10.37 11.68 -6.63
C ARG A 248 11.45 11.81 -7.71
N VAL A 249 12.69 11.41 -7.42
CA VAL A 249 13.75 11.34 -8.43
C VAL A 249 13.76 9.95 -9.05
N ARG A 250 13.48 9.89 -10.37
CA ARG A 250 13.37 8.64 -11.12
C ARG A 250 14.71 8.20 -11.70
N PHE A 251 14.97 6.91 -11.60
CA PHE A 251 16.09 6.21 -12.21
C PHE A 251 15.56 4.97 -12.93
N GLN A 252 15.68 4.95 -14.26
CA GLN A 252 15.28 3.81 -15.08
C GLN A 252 16.50 2.94 -15.36
N ILE A 253 16.35 1.64 -15.15
CA ILE A 253 17.39 0.66 -15.43
C ILE A 253 17.43 0.41 -16.95
N GLN A 254 18.53 0.81 -17.59
CA GLN A 254 18.72 0.67 -19.04
C GLN A 254 19.38 -0.66 -19.41
N GLU A 255 20.30 -1.14 -18.57
CA GLU A 255 21.04 -2.38 -18.75
C GLU A 255 20.96 -3.20 -17.45
N GLU A 256 21.19 -4.50 -17.53
CA GLU A 256 21.16 -5.36 -16.35
C GLU A 256 22.22 -4.91 -15.34
N ILE A 257 21.78 -4.57 -14.14
CA ILE A 257 22.65 -4.18 -13.03
C ILE A 257 22.79 -5.37 -12.10
N LYS A 258 24.02 -5.74 -11.75
CA LYS A 258 24.29 -6.71 -10.67
C LYS A 258 24.60 -5.96 -9.40
N LYS A 259 24.14 -6.47 -8.26
CA LYS A 259 24.48 -6.01 -6.90
C LYS A 259 24.67 -4.49 -6.74
N ALA A 260 23.61 -3.80 -6.36
CA ALA A 260 23.67 -2.34 -6.25
C ALA A 260 22.82 -1.84 -5.09
N THR A 261 23.27 -0.72 -4.51
CA THR A 261 22.44 0.09 -3.62
C THR A 261 22.16 1.42 -4.29
N PHE A 262 20.90 1.81 -4.36
CA PHE A 262 20.45 3.09 -4.88
C PHE A 262 20.08 4.00 -3.72
N ARG A 263 20.59 5.23 -3.73
CA ARG A 263 20.31 6.26 -2.72
C ARG A 263 20.15 7.60 -3.39
N LEU A 264 19.46 8.53 -2.72
CA LEU A 264 19.40 9.91 -3.17
C LEU A 264 20.67 10.65 -2.72
N ASP A 265 21.40 11.22 -3.68
CA ASP A 265 22.41 12.22 -3.39
C ASP A 265 21.77 13.61 -3.40
N LYS A 266 21.71 14.21 -2.20
CA LYS A 266 21.12 15.54 -1.99
C LYS A 266 21.91 16.66 -2.66
N ALA A 267 23.23 16.51 -2.79
CA ALA A 267 24.07 17.55 -3.37
C ALA A 267 23.80 17.68 -4.88
N THR A 268 23.56 16.55 -5.54
CA THR A 268 23.34 16.52 -7.00
C THR A 268 21.86 16.42 -7.39
N GLY A 269 20.97 16.09 -6.44
CA GLY A 269 19.54 15.87 -6.71
C GLY A 269 19.30 14.64 -7.60
N ARG A 270 20.22 13.67 -7.58
CA ARG A 270 20.20 12.48 -8.44
C ARG A 270 20.21 11.22 -7.59
N VAL A 271 19.65 10.16 -8.15
CA VAL A 271 19.84 8.82 -7.60
C VAL A 271 21.25 8.36 -7.97
N ILE A 272 22.06 8.07 -6.95
CA ILE A 272 23.38 7.47 -7.10
C ILE A 272 23.27 5.96 -6.96
N GLN A 273 24.12 5.27 -7.70
CA GLN A 273 24.25 3.81 -7.67
C GLN A 273 25.60 3.46 -7.04
N ASP A 274 25.57 2.94 -5.82
CA ASP A 274 26.74 2.33 -5.17
C ASP A 274 26.81 0.86 -5.60
N ARG A 275 27.89 0.48 -6.28
CA ARG A 275 28.16 -0.93 -6.57
C ARG A 275 28.85 -1.55 -5.36
N ALA A 276 28.32 -2.68 -4.88
CA ALA A 276 28.91 -3.46 -3.80
C ALA A 276 29.98 -4.42 -4.33
#